data_AF-A0A5B7SWB8-F1
#
_entry.id   AF-A0A5B7SWB8-F1
#
_cell.length_a   1.000
_cell.length_b   1.000
_cell.length_c   1.000
_cell.angle_alpha   90.00
_cell.angle_beta   90.00
_cell.angle_gamma   90.00
#
_symmetry.space_group_name_H-M   'P 1'
#
loop_
_entity.id
_entity.type
_entity.pdbx_description
1 polymer ?
#
loop_
_entity_poly.entity_id
_entity_poly.type
_entity_poly.pdbx_seq_one_letter_code
_entity_poly.pdbx_strand_id
1 'polypeptide(L)'
;MSNSVLTITMNPSVDISYPLEHLNIDTVNRVKDVSKTAGGKGLNVTRVLRQLGVCVTASGIIGGTIGQFITNQLDENDIDHAFMKISQESRNCIAILHDNGNQTEILEAGPILSKDDENAFLEHFNDQVGSFGLVTISGSLPQGLSTSLYSKMVQVAAKHDVPVILDSSNEALRLALESADKPFMIKPNQDEIAQLIGKEVTDLNDLKDKLATEEIFQGIPWVVVSLGSQGAFVKYQNNFFKVNIPKIHAVNPVGSGDSTVAGLAAGLVKNETPEDIMKRAMTVGILNTLQEKTGNIDISQYKDYFEKVDIVKY
;
A
#
# COMPACT_ATOMS: atom_id res chain seq x y z
N MET A 1 -9.45 -20.96 -3.79
CA MET A 1 -8.79 -20.02 -2.86
C MET A 1 -9.89 -19.22 -2.17
N SER A 2 -9.70 -18.82 -0.92
CA SER A 2 -10.65 -17.91 -0.25
C SER A 2 -10.71 -16.58 -1.02
N ASN A 3 -11.87 -15.92 -1.04
CA ASN A 3 -11.99 -14.56 -1.60
C ASN A 3 -11.63 -13.47 -0.56
N SER A 4 -10.93 -13.84 0.52
CA SER A 4 -10.53 -12.94 1.60
C SER A 4 -9.08 -12.46 1.45
N VAL A 5 -8.82 -11.24 1.94
CA VAL A 5 -7.51 -10.60 1.91
C VAL A 5 -7.03 -10.32 3.34
N LEU A 6 -5.77 -10.65 3.63
CA LEU A 6 -5.07 -10.20 4.83
C LEU A 6 -4.19 -9.00 4.49
N THR A 7 -4.42 -7.86 5.12
CA THR A 7 -3.58 -6.66 4.92
C THR A 7 -2.64 -6.48 6.10
N ILE A 8 -1.33 -6.36 5.85
CA ILE A 8 -0.32 -6.18 6.89
C ILE A 8 0.16 -4.73 6.93
N THR A 9 0.11 -4.13 8.12
CA THR A 9 0.67 -2.81 8.43
C THR A 9 1.67 -2.92 9.58
N MET A 10 2.97 -2.85 9.29
CA MET A 10 4.02 -2.98 10.32
C MET A 10 4.30 -1.69 11.09
N ASN A 11 3.86 -0.53 10.60
CA ASN A 11 4.07 0.74 11.29
C ASN A 11 2.82 1.64 11.21
N PRO A 12 1.68 1.18 11.77
CA PRO A 12 0.43 1.93 11.70
C PRO A 12 0.52 3.20 12.52
N SER A 13 -0.27 4.19 12.15
CA SER A 13 -0.28 5.51 12.76
C SER A 13 -1.69 5.97 13.10
N VAL A 14 -1.79 6.97 13.97
CA VAL A 14 -2.93 7.88 13.94
C VAL A 14 -2.55 9.07 13.09
N ASP A 15 -3.20 9.21 11.95
CA ASP A 15 -2.98 10.34 11.04
C ASP A 15 -3.85 11.49 11.51
N ILE A 16 -3.20 12.60 11.87
CA ILE A 16 -3.83 13.82 12.38
C ILE A 16 -3.74 14.89 11.31
N SER A 17 -4.89 15.38 10.85
CA SER A 17 -4.96 16.49 9.90
C SER A 17 -5.32 17.79 10.62
N TYR A 18 -4.49 18.81 10.38
CA TYR A 18 -4.67 20.18 10.88
C TYR A 18 -4.85 21.14 9.70
N PRO A 19 -6.09 21.43 9.29
CA PRO A 19 -6.38 22.49 8.34
C PRO A 19 -6.19 23.86 9.01
N LEU A 20 -5.39 24.71 8.37
CA LEU A 20 -5.09 26.07 8.77
C LEU A 20 -5.23 26.99 7.55
N GLU A 21 -5.69 28.23 7.76
CA GLU A 21 -5.63 29.25 6.71
C GLU A 21 -4.16 29.59 6.42
N HIS A 22 -3.39 29.85 7.48
CA HIS A 22 -1.97 30.16 7.43
C HIS A 22 -1.22 29.42 8.54
N LEU A 23 -0.08 28.82 8.20
CA LEU A 23 0.84 28.23 9.18
C LEU A 23 1.85 29.29 9.64
N ASN A 24 1.68 29.76 10.88
CA ASN A 24 2.56 30.78 11.44
C ASN A 24 3.72 30.13 12.19
N ILE A 25 4.95 30.42 11.76
CA ILE A 25 6.18 29.94 12.41
C ILE A 25 6.49 30.76 13.67
N ASP A 26 7.07 30.12 14.69
CA ASP A 26 7.48 30.75 15.96
C ASP A 26 6.32 31.41 16.75
N THR A 27 5.10 30.89 16.59
CA THR A 27 3.92 31.36 17.33
C THR A 27 2.86 30.28 17.48
N VAL A 28 1.80 30.58 18.23
CA VAL A 28 0.70 29.65 18.50
C VAL A 28 -0.26 29.61 17.30
N ASN A 29 -0.46 28.42 16.74
CA ASN A 29 -1.52 28.15 15.78
C ASN A 29 -2.68 27.46 16.49
N ARG A 30 -3.93 27.92 16.26
CA ARG A 30 -5.13 27.34 16.86
C ARG A 30 -5.98 26.70 15.75
N VAL A 31 -6.20 25.40 15.84
CA VAL A 31 -6.98 24.62 14.87
C VAL A 31 -8.36 24.34 15.45
N LYS A 32 -9.42 24.50 14.64
CA LYS A 32 -10.80 24.16 15.01
C LYS A 32 -11.19 22.77 14.52
N ASP A 33 -10.93 22.50 13.24
CA ASP A 33 -11.42 21.31 12.55
C ASP A 33 -10.33 20.25 12.48
N VAL A 34 -10.11 19.53 13.57
CA VAL A 34 -9.11 18.45 13.64
C VAL A 34 -9.72 17.13 13.18
N SER A 35 -9.07 16.45 12.25
CA SER A 35 -9.41 15.07 11.87
C SER A 35 -8.35 14.09 12.37
N LYS A 36 -8.78 12.93 12.85
CA LYS A 36 -7.89 11.83 13.29
C LYS A 36 -8.38 10.52 12.70
N THR A 37 -7.53 9.84 11.94
CA THR A 37 -7.88 8.59 11.25
C THR A 37 -6.88 7.49 11.55
N ALA A 38 -7.34 6.23 11.53
CA ALA A 38 -6.47 5.07 11.53
C ALA A 38 -5.62 5.07 10.26
N GLY A 39 -4.32 5.29 10.43
CA GLY A 39 -3.36 5.63 9.39
C GLY A 39 -2.33 4.55 9.08
N GLY A 40 -1.65 4.71 7.95
CA GLY A 40 -0.66 3.77 7.45
C GLY A 40 -1.11 3.08 6.17
N LYS A 41 -0.14 2.81 5.28
CA LYS A 41 -0.41 2.33 3.92
C LYS A 41 -1.29 1.07 3.88
N GLY A 42 -0.98 0.07 4.71
CA GLY A 42 -1.78 -1.15 4.77
C GLY A 42 -3.22 -0.89 5.24
N LEU A 43 -3.45 0.04 6.17
CA LEU A 43 -4.81 0.44 6.57
C LEU A 43 -5.55 1.22 5.48
N ASN A 44 -4.85 2.01 4.66
CA ASN A 44 -5.44 2.62 3.47
C ASN A 44 -5.91 1.52 2.49
N VAL A 45 -5.08 0.50 2.25
CA VAL A 45 -5.46 -0.69 1.45
C VAL A 45 -6.70 -1.36 2.04
N THR A 46 -6.71 -1.62 3.35
CA THR A 46 -7.83 -2.26 4.05
C THR A 46 -9.15 -1.53 3.83
N ARG A 47 -9.17 -0.20 4.04
CA ARG A 47 -10.40 0.59 3.90
C ARG A 47 -10.92 0.60 2.48
N VAL A 48 -10.03 0.68 1.48
CA VAL A 48 -10.43 0.66 0.08
C VAL A 48 -10.95 -0.72 -0.32
N LEU A 49 -10.31 -1.80 0.13
CA LEU A 49 -10.82 -3.17 -0.06
C LEU A 49 -12.21 -3.36 0.53
N ARG A 50 -12.45 -2.83 1.74
CA ARG A 50 -13.76 -2.84 2.38
C ARG A 50 -14.82 -2.13 1.53
N GLN A 51 -14.51 -0.94 1.01
CA GLN A 51 -15.39 -0.18 0.11
C GLN A 51 -15.65 -0.90 -1.23
N LEU A 52 -14.69 -1.72 -1.70
CA LEU A 52 -14.84 -2.58 -2.89
C LEU A 52 -15.63 -3.87 -2.62
N GLY A 53 -16.14 -4.06 -1.40
CA GLY A 53 -16.91 -5.23 -0.98
C GLY A 53 -16.07 -6.49 -0.79
N VAL A 54 -14.75 -6.36 -0.60
CA VAL A 54 -13.86 -7.50 -0.35
C VAL A 54 -13.87 -7.84 1.14
N CYS A 55 -13.92 -9.14 1.46
CA CYS A 55 -13.73 -9.64 2.82
C CYS A 55 -12.26 -9.42 3.21
N VAL A 56 -12.00 -8.58 4.20
CA VAL A 56 -10.66 -8.13 4.53
C VAL A 56 -10.43 -8.14 6.03
N THR A 57 -9.26 -8.62 6.44
CA THR A 57 -8.78 -8.55 7.82
C THR A 57 -7.50 -7.73 7.90
N ALA A 58 -7.45 -6.75 8.79
CA ALA A 58 -6.25 -5.96 9.07
C ALA A 58 -5.38 -6.63 10.13
N SER A 59 -4.08 -6.70 9.89
CA SER A 59 -3.10 -7.27 10.82
C SER A 59 -1.77 -6.51 10.72
N GLY A 60 -0.80 -6.90 11.53
CA GLY A 60 0.43 -6.17 11.78
C GLY A 60 0.71 -6.07 13.27
N ILE A 61 1.34 -4.97 13.68
CA ILE A 61 1.63 -4.67 15.09
C ILE A 61 0.85 -3.46 15.58
N ILE A 62 0.46 -3.46 16.84
CA ILE A 62 -0.29 -2.34 17.43
C ILE A 62 0.04 -2.20 18.91
N GLY A 63 0.10 -0.98 19.44
CA GLY A 63 0.52 -0.80 20.83
C GLY A 63 -0.02 0.44 21.51
N GLY A 64 -0.23 0.30 22.82
CA GLY A 64 -0.70 1.35 23.69
C GLY A 64 -2.07 1.95 23.33
N THR A 65 -2.29 3.18 23.78
CA THR A 65 -3.55 3.91 23.62
C THR A 65 -3.77 4.35 22.17
N ILE A 66 -2.69 4.72 21.46
CA ILE A 66 -2.75 5.07 20.04
C ILE A 66 -3.18 3.84 19.23
N GLY A 67 -2.61 2.68 19.57
CA GLY A 67 -3.02 1.41 19.00
C GLY A 67 -4.49 1.08 19.25
N GLN A 68 -4.98 1.28 20.47
CA GLN A 68 -6.40 1.05 20.79
C GLN A 68 -7.33 1.97 19.99
N PHE A 69 -6.95 3.23 19.77
CA PHE A 69 -7.72 4.15 18.92
C PHE A 69 -7.81 3.65 17.48
N ILE A 70 -6.72 3.10 16.93
CA ILE A 70 -6.70 2.50 15.59
C ILE A 70 -7.68 1.32 15.53
N THR A 71 -7.64 0.37 16.47
CA THR A 71 -8.56 -0.78 16.46
C THR A 71 -10.01 -0.36 16.63
N ASN A 72 -10.30 0.63 17.49
CA ASN A 72 -11.66 1.14 17.66
C ASN A 72 -12.21 1.73 16.35
N GLN A 73 -11.38 2.45 15.57
CA GLN A 73 -11.81 2.93 14.26
C GLN A 73 -12.05 1.81 13.26
N LEU A 74 -11.31 0.71 13.32
CA LEU A 74 -11.59 -0.45 12.47
C LEU A 74 -12.93 -1.09 12.85
N ASP A 75 -13.21 -1.23 14.15
CA ASP A 75 -14.49 -1.73 14.67
C ASP A 75 -15.67 -0.83 14.22
N GLU A 76 -15.53 0.50 14.32
CA GLU A 76 -16.54 1.48 13.87
C GLU A 76 -16.83 1.41 12.36
N ASN A 77 -15.92 0.85 11.56
CA ASN A 77 -16.06 0.71 10.11
C ASN A 77 -16.36 -0.74 9.67
N ASP A 78 -16.73 -1.62 10.61
CA ASP A 78 -16.99 -3.04 10.38
C ASP A 78 -15.84 -3.73 9.62
N ILE A 79 -14.61 -3.51 10.06
CA ILE A 79 -13.39 -4.11 9.51
C ILE A 79 -12.81 -5.08 10.53
N ASP A 80 -12.73 -6.36 10.17
CA ASP A 80 -12.08 -7.38 11.01
C ASP A 80 -10.59 -7.06 11.20
N HIS A 81 -10.07 -7.29 12.39
CA HIS A 81 -8.64 -7.11 12.67
C HIS A 81 -8.07 -8.15 13.62
N ALA A 82 -6.78 -8.43 13.45
CA ALA A 82 -6.02 -9.44 14.17
C ALA A 82 -4.57 -8.97 14.39
N PHE A 83 -4.36 -7.83 15.05
CA PHE A 83 -3.03 -7.28 15.32
C PHE A 83 -2.30 -8.02 16.45
N MET A 84 -0.98 -8.16 16.31
CA MET A 84 -0.10 -8.52 17.42
C MET A 84 0.10 -7.29 18.32
N LYS A 85 -0.18 -7.44 19.62
CA LYS A 85 0.01 -6.36 20.58
C LYS A 85 1.48 -6.23 20.97
N ILE A 86 1.99 -5.01 20.99
CA ILE A 86 3.32 -4.66 21.47
C ILE A 86 3.23 -3.75 22.71
N SER A 87 4.32 -3.67 23.48
CA SER A 87 4.38 -2.88 24.72
C SER A 87 4.52 -1.37 24.49
N GLN A 88 5.15 -0.96 23.38
CA GLN A 88 5.36 0.44 23.02
C GLN A 88 4.17 1.03 22.28
N GLU A 89 3.98 2.35 22.37
CA GLU A 89 2.90 3.05 21.66
C GLU A 89 3.09 2.99 20.13
N SER A 90 1.97 2.80 19.41
CA SER A 90 1.89 3.16 17.99
C SER A 90 2.11 4.66 17.80
N ARG A 91 2.43 5.10 16.57
CA ARG A 91 2.87 6.48 16.32
C ARG A 91 1.75 7.43 15.90
N ASN A 92 2.01 8.73 15.96
CA ASN A 92 1.22 9.73 15.21
C ASN A 92 1.95 10.14 13.94
N CYS A 93 1.17 10.50 12.92
CA CYS A 93 1.62 11.26 11.77
C CYS A 93 0.79 12.54 11.69
N ILE A 94 1.44 13.68 11.49
CA ILE A 94 0.75 14.98 11.44
C ILE A 94 0.84 15.50 10.02
N ALA A 95 -0.31 15.85 9.44
CA ALA A 95 -0.41 16.58 8.19
C ALA A 95 -1.03 17.95 8.47
N ILE A 96 -0.26 19.00 8.24
CA ILE A 96 -0.74 20.40 8.35
C ILE A 96 -1.08 20.85 6.93
N LEU A 97 -2.36 21.14 6.68
CA LEU A 97 -2.85 21.66 5.41
C LEU A 97 -2.98 23.17 5.53
N HIS A 98 -2.24 23.93 4.72
CA HIS A 98 -2.17 25.39 4.88
C HIS A 98 -1.94 26.14 3.57
N ASP A 99 -2.12 27.46 3.59
CA ASP A 99 -1.74 28.38 2.51
C ASP A 99 -2.26 27.96 1.12
N ASN A 100 -3.52 27.50 1.05
CA ASN A 100 -4.22 27.14 -0.18
C ASN A 100 -3.50 26.09 -1.05
N GLY A 101 -3.13 24.96 -0.44
CA GLY A 101 -2.69 23.76 -1.16
C GLY A 101 -1.36 23.19 -0.67
N ASN A 102 -0.70 23.82 0.31
CA ASN A 102 0.50 23.26 0.92
C ASN A 102 0.13 22.18 1.94
N GLN A 103 0.99 21.18 2.01
CA GLN A 103 0.94 20.11 3.00
C GLN A 103 2.32 19.97 3.64
N THR A 104 2.39 20.20 4.96
CA THR A 104 3.59 19.98 5.76
C THR A 104 3.37 18.75 6.63
N GLU A 105 4.27 17.78 6.55
CA GLU A 105 4.16 16.51 7.27
C GLU A 105 5.22 16.37 8.38
N ILE A 106 4.79 15.85 9.54
CA ILE A 106 5.66 15.44 10.64
C ILE A 106 5.39 13.96 10.89
N LEU A 107 6.38 13.13 10.58
CA LEU A 107 6.29 11.68 10.65
C LEU A 107 7.14 11.16 11.82
N GLU A 108 6.50 10.68 12.87
CA GLU A 108 7.21 10.01 13.96
C GLU A 108 7.82 8.68 13.45
N ALA A 109 8.97 8.29 13.99
CA ALA A 109 9.62 7.03 13.59
C ALA A 109 8.78 5.80 13.98
N GLY A 110 8.04 5.90 15.08
CA GLY A 110 7.28 4.82 15.68
C GLY A 110 8.07 3.96 16.66
N PRO A 111 7.50 2.82 17.08
CA PRO A 111 8.06 1.99 18.14
C PRO A 111 9.38 1.32 17.68
N ILE A 112 10.24 1.02 18.65
CA ILE A 112 11.50 0.28 18.43
C ILE A 112 11.29 -1.16 18.87
N LEU A 113 11.23 -2.09 17.92
CA LEU A 113 10.94 -3.49 18.24
C LEU A 113 12.21 -4.32 18.45
N SER A 114 12.09 -5.32 19.32
CA SER A 114 13.15 -6.27 19.60
C SER A 114 13.16 -7.41 18.58
N LYS A 115 14.22 -8.23 18.64
CA LYS A 115 14.28 -9.46 17.84
C LYS A 115 13.22 -10.48 18.25
N ASP A 116 12.85 -10.50 19.53
CA ASP A 116 11.81 -11.38 20.06
C ASP A 116 10.43 -10.96 19.52
N ASP A 117 10.17 -9.65 19.42
CA ASP A 117 8.95 -9.15 18.78
C ASP A 117 8.90 -9.54 17.29
N GLU A 118 10.03 -9.51 16.57
CA GLU A 118 10.09 -9.98 15.18
C GLU A 118 9.71 -11.46 15.06
N ASN A 119 10.25 -12.30 15.93
CA ASN A 119 9.98 -13.74 15.93
C ASN A 119 8.52 -14.02 16.30
N ALA A 120 8.01 -13.37 17.36
CA ALA A 120 6.61 -13.48 17.78
C ALA A 120 5.65 -13.03 16.66
N PHE A 121 5.99 -11.96 15.93
CA PHE A 121 5.17 -11.51 14.81
C PHE A 121 5.17 -12.53 13.66
N LEU A 122 6.30 -13.17 13.35
CA LEU A 122 6.37 -14.21 12.33
C LEU A 122 5.53 -15.44 12.70
N GLU A 123 5.51 -15.84 13.97
CA GLU A 123 4.62 -16.88 14.49
C GLU A 123 3.15 -16.48 14.34
N HIS A 124 2.78 -15.28 14.83
CA HIS A 124 1.44 -14.72 14.69
C HIS A 124 0.98 -14.66 13.23
N PHE A 125 1.85 -14.24 12.30
CA PHE A 125 1.55 -14.21 10.87
C PHE A 125 1.37 -15.62 10.29
N ASN A 126 2.24 -16.56 10.65
CA ASN A 126 2.16 -17.95 10.21
C ASN A 126 0.84 -18.63 10.63
N ASP A 127 0.35 -18.34 11.84
CA ASP A 127 -0.86 -18.95 12.39
C ASP A 127 -2.15 -18.52 11.66
N GLN A 128 -2.14 -17.36 11.00
CA GLN A 128 -3.33 -16.82 10.33
C GLN A 128 -3.27 -16.87 8.80
N VAL A 129 -2.07 -16.78 8.20
CA VAL A 129 -1.91 -16.51 6.75
C VAL A 129 -2.62 -17.54 5.87
N GLY A 130 -2.58 -18.83 6.22
CA GLY A 130 -3.19 -19.91 5.44
C GLY A 130 -4.72 -19.87 5.37
N SER A 131 -5.38 -19.00 6.15
CA SER A 131 -6.83 -18.80 6.10
C SER A 131 -7.29 -17.79 5.03
N PHE A 132 -6.35 -17.14 4.33
CA PHE A 132 -6.62 -16.08 3.37
C PHE A 132 -6.26 -16.49 1.94
N GLY A 133 -6.91 -15.86 0.95
CA GLY A 133 -6.60 -16.11 -0.46
C GLY A 133 -5.48 -15.23 -1.00
N LEU A 134 -5.15 -14.15 -0.31
CA LEU A 134 -4.16 -13.17 -0.71
C LEU A 134 -3.67 -12.39 0.51
N VAL A 135 -2.40 -11.99 0.51
CA VAL A 135 -1.84 -11.06 1.49
C VAL A 135 -1.35 -9.81 0.78
N THR A 136 -1.63 -8.63 1.33
CA THR A 136 -0.96 -7.39 0.95
C THR A 136 -0.04 -6.92 2.08
N ILE A 137 1.22 -6.64 1.77
CA ILE A 137 2.19 -6.10 2.73
C ILE A 137 2.55 -4.70 2.26
N SER A 138 2.25 -3.68 3.07
CA SER A 138 2.39 -2.29 2.66
C SER A 138 3.08 -1.41 3.71
N GLY A 139 4.00 -0.57 3.24
CA GLY A 139 4.67 0.44 4.07
C GLY A 139 6.02 0.01 4.64
N SER A 140 6.65 0.95 5.35
CA SER A 140 7.97 0.76 5.95
C SER A 140 7.93 -0.09 7.20
N LEU A 141 9.08 -0.69 7.51
CA LEU A 141 9.30 -1.37 8.78
C LEU A 141 9.50 -0.33 9.91
N PRO A 142 8.98 -0.58 11.12
CA PRO A 142 9.34 0.19 12.32
C PRO A 142 10.81 -0.07 12.69
N GLN A 143 11.36 0.77 13.57
CA GLN A 143 12.75 0.64 14.00
C GLN A 143 12.99 -0.68 14.75
N GLY A 144 14.21 -1.21 14.67
CA GLY A 144 14.63 -2.42 15.38
C GLY A 144 14.30 -3.75 14.68
N LEU A 145 13.28 -3.79 13.80
CA LEU A 145 13.03 -4.97 12.97
C LEU A 145 14.07 -5.15 11.88
N SER A 146 14.40 -6.40 11.54
CA SER A 146 15.29 -6.69 10.42
C SER A 146 14.68 -6.25 9.08
N THR A 147 15.50 -5.64 8.22
CA THR A 147 15.13 -5.33 6.83
C THR A 147 14.73 -6.57 6.03
N SER A 148 15.13 -7.77 6.46
CA SER A 148 14.74 -9.04 5.86
C SER A 148 13.34 -9.52 6.25
N LEU A 149 12.60 -8.83 7.12
CA LEU A 149 11.31 -9.30 7.64
C LEU A 149 10.31 -9.60 6.51
N TYR A 150 10.17 -8.71 5.52
CA TYR A 150 9.26 -8.93 4.41
C TYR A 150 9.65 -10.14 3.55
N SER A 151 10.95 -10.40 3.36
CA SER A 151 11.39 -11.65 2.72
C SER A 151 10.92 -12.88 3.51
N LYS A 152 11.07 -12.87 4.85
CA LYS A 152 10.60 -13.98 5.70
C LYS A 152 9.10 -14.16 5.64
N MET A 153 8.34 -13.07 5.62
CA MET A 153 6.87 -13.13 5.47
C MET A 153 6.45 -13.72 4.12
N VAL A 154 7.13 -13.34 3.03
CA VAL A 154 6.89 -13.94 1.70
C VAL A 154 7.18 -15.44 1.73
N GLN A 155 8.28 -15.88 2.35
CA GLN A 155 8.60 -17.30 2.52
C GLN A 155 7.54 -18.05 3.35
N VAL A 156 7.03 -17.43 4.41
CA VAL A 156 5.94 -18.01 5.22
C VAL A 156 4.67 -18.14 4.38
N ALA A 157 4.25 -17.10 3.66
CA ALA A 157 3.06 -17.15 2.80
C ALA A 157 3.19 -18.20 1.68
N ALA A 158 4.39 -18.35 1.10
CA ALA A 158 4.68 -19.36 0.08
C ALA A 158 4.47 -20.80 0.59
N LYS A 159 4.82 -21.10 1.86
CA LYS A 159 4.56 -22.41 2.48
C LYS A 159 3.08 -22.76 2.62
N HIS A 160 2.21 -21.74 2.58
CA HIS A 160 0.75 -21.89 2.64
C HIS A 160 0.08 -21.70 1.27
N ASP A 161 0.86 -21.61 0.18
CA ASP A 161 0.38 -21.33 -1.18
C ASP A 161 -0.44 -20.02 -1.29
N VAL A 162 -0.12 -19.03 -0.44
CA VAL A 162 -0.83 -17.73 -0.42
C VAL A 162 -0.04 -16.68 -1.20
N PRO A 163 -0.59 -16.10 -2.28
CA PRO A 163 0.08 -15.04 -3.03
C PRO A 163 0.24 -13.76 -2.21
N VAL A 164 1.35 -13.05 -2.44
CA VAL A 164 1.69 -11.79 -1.77
C VAL A 164 1.77 -10.64 -2.76
N ILE A 165 1.04 -9.55 -2.50
CA ILE A 165 1.32 -8.23 -3.09
C ILE A 165 2.21 -7.45 -2.12
N LEU A 166 3.40 -7.06 -2.56
CA LEU A 166 4.35 -6.28 -1.75
C LEU A 166 4.46 -4.84 -2.28
N ASP A 167 4.09 -3.87 -1.45
CA ASP A 167 4.24 -2.42 -1.69
C ASP A 167 5.08 -1.79 -0.59
N SER A 168 6.39 -1.96 -0.73
CA SER A 168 7.43 -1.41 0.14
C SER A 168 8.48 -0.72 -0.72
N SER A 169 9.44 -0.05 -0.08
CA SER A 169 10.57 0.58 -0.75
C SER A 169 11.91 0.15 -0.13
N ASN A 170 13.00 0.65 -0.70
CA ASN A 170 14.36 0.53 -0.17
C ASN A 170 14.83 -0.92 0.03
N GLU A 171 15.74 -1.11 0.98
CA GLU A 171 16.40 -2.37 1.30
C GLU A 171 15.42 -3.52 1.63
N ALA A 172 14.28 -3.22 2.26
CA ALA A 172 13.29 -4.25 2.58
C ALA A 172 12.63 -4.84 1.33
N LEU A 173 12.36 -3.99 0.31
CA LEU A 173 11.89 -4.47 -0.99
C LEU A 173 13.00 -5.26 -1.68
N ARG A 174 14.22 -4.70 -1.76
CA ARG A 174 15.37 -5.36 -2.41
C ARG A 174 15.60 -6.78 -1.88
N LEU A 175 15.68 -6.95 -0.56
CA LEU A 175 15.89 -8.27 0.06
C LEU A 175 14.74 -9.24 -0.20
N ALA A 176 13.50 -8.78 -0.25
CA ALA A 176 12.37 -9.62 -0.63
C ALA A 176 12.48 -10.08 -2.09
N LEU A 177 12.92 -9.19 -2.99
CA LEU A 177 13.10 -9.51 -4.41
C LEU A 177 14.34 -10.34 -4.70
N GLU A 178 15.36 -10.34 -3.85
CA GLU A 178 16.56 -11.19 -3.98
C GLU A 178 16.32 -12.60 -3.43
N SER A 179 15.30 -12.80 -2.60
CA SER A 179 15.03 -14.08 -1.97
C SER A 179 14.49 -15.14 -2.94
N ALA A 180 14.60 -16.42 -2.58
CA ALA A 180 14.15 -17.53 -3.43
C ALA A 180 12.63 -17.52 -3.65
N ASP A 181 11.86 -17.32 -2.57
CA ASP A 181 10.42 -17.14 -2.62
C ASP A 181 10.09 -15.69 -3.00
N LYS A 182 9.54 -15.48 -4.20
CA LYS A 182 9.22 -14.15 -4.72
C LYS A 182 7.79 -13.73 -4.32
N PRO A 183 7.53 -12.43 -4.10
CA PRO A 183 6.16 -11.94 -4.06
C PRO A 183 5.48 -12.21 -5.41
N PHE A 184 4.17 -12.45 -5.37
CA PHE A 184 3.37 -12.65 -6.58
C PHE A 184 3.27 -11.36 -7.40
N MET A 185 3.26 -10.21 -6.71
CA MET A 185 3.13 -8.90 -7.32
C MET A 185 3.88 -7.85 -6.52
N ILE A 186 4.50 -6.90 -7.22
CA ILE A 186 5.02 -5.67 -6.63
C ILE A 186 4.46 -4.43 -7.33
N LYS A 187 4.36 -3.32 -6.61
CA LYS A 187 3.89 -2.03 -7.15
C LYS A 187 4.88 -0.87 -6.91
N PRO A 188 6.10 -0.89 -7.45
CA PRO A 188 7.00 0.25 -7.33
C PRO A 188 6.52 1.43 -8.20
N ASN A 189 7.07 2.62 -7.97
CA ASN A 189 7.08 3.72 -8.94
C ASN A 189 8.41 3.70 -9.75
N GLN A 190 8.53 4.59 -10.74
CA GLN A 190 9.73 4.64 -11.60
C GLN A 190 11.02 4.94 -10.81
N ASP A 191 10.96 5.82 -9.81
CA ASP A 191 12.13 6.16 -8.99
C ASP A 191 12.55 4.99 -8.10
N GLU A 192 11.59 4.24 -7.55
CA GLU A 192 11.83 3.03 -6.77
C GLU A 192 12.45 1.93 -7.64
N ILE A 193 12.02 1.78 -8.91
CA ILE A 193 12.69 0.88 -9.86
C ILE A 193 14.15 1.29 -10.05
N ALA A 194 14.41 2.58 -10.34
CA ALA A 194 15.75 3.09 -10.56
C ALA A 194 16.68 2.87 -9.34
N GLN A 195 16.14 3.09 -8.14
CA GLN A 195 16.85 2.84 -6.87
C GLN A 195 17.15 1.36 -6.66
N LEU A 196 16.20 0.46 -6.92
CA LEU A 196 16.39 -0.99 -6.74
C LEU A 196 17.52 -1.56 -7.60
N ILE A 197 17.65 -1.07 -8.84
CA ILE A 197 18.66 -1.56 -9.79
C ILE A 197 19.94 -0.72 -9.77
N GLY A 198 19.96 0.41 -9.06
CA GLY A 198 21.08 1.34 -9.01
C GLY A 198 21.40 1.98 -10.37
N LYS A 199 20.40 2.16 -11.24
CA LYS A 199 20.54 2.69 -12.61
C LYS A 199 19.40 3.66 -12.90
N GLU A 200 19.66 4.67 -13.71
CA GLU A 200 18.60 5.56 -14.20
C GLU A 200 17.60 4.80 -15.08
N VAL A 201 16.38 5.31 -15.13
CA VAL A 201 15.31 4.87 -16.04
C VAL A 201 14.85 6.08 -16.83
N THR A 202 15.20 6.12 -18.11
CA THR A 202 15.08 7.33 -18.94
C THR A 202 13.75 7.45 -19.68
N ASP A 203 13.21 6.33 -20.17
CA ASP A 203 11.91 6.27 -20.85
C ASP A 203 11.24 4.89 -20.69
N LEU A 204 10.10 4.68 -21.36
CA LEU A 204 9.33 3.43 -21.27
C LEU A 204 10.01 2.24 -21.98
N ASN A 205 10.83 2.46 -23.01
CA ASN A 205 11.60 1.39 -23.65
C ASN A 205 12.74 0.94 -22.73
N ASP A 206 13.45 1.89 -22.13
CA ASP A 206 14.48 1.59 -21.12
C ASP A 206 13.84 0.86 -19.92
N LEU A 207 12.69 1.33 -19.40
CA LEU A 207 11.95 0.63 -18.35
C LEU A 207 11.58 -0.82 -18.75
N LYS A 208 11.10 -1.05 -19.97
CA LYS A 208 10.81 -2.38 -20.51
C LYS A 208 12.05 -3.28 -20.47
N ASP A 209 13.17 -2.76 -20.98
CA ASP A 209 14.43 -3.51 -21.06
C ASP A 209 14.96 -3.84 -19.66
N LYS A 210 14.90 -2.90 -18.70
CA LYS A 210 15.25 -3.15 -17.30
C LYS A 210 14.38 -4.23 -16.66
N LEU A 211 13.06 -4.12 -16.81
CA LEU A 211 12.12 -5.10 -16.25
C LEU A 211 12.26 -6.50 -16.89
N ALA A 212 12.76 -6.58 -18.13
CA ALA A 212 13.00 -7.82 -18.83
C ALA A 212 14.35 -8.48 -18.49
N THR A 213 15.39 -7.68 -18.23
CA THR A 213 16.77 -8.16 -18.17
C THR A 213 17.38 -8.21 -16.77
N GLU A 214 16.96 -7.33 -15.85
CA GLU A 214 17.54 -7.30 -14.50
C GLU A 214 17.05 -8.49 -13.67
N GLU A 215 17.98 -9.23 -13.07
CA GLU A 215 17.72 -10.49 -12.36
C GLU A 215 16.73 -10.33 -11.19
N ILE A 216 16.75 -9.18 -10.52
CA ILE A 216 15.88 -8.87 -9.38
C ILE A 216 14.39 -8.94 -9.72
N PHE A 217 14.00 -8.79 -10.99
CA PHE A 217 12.60 -8.89 -11.45
C PHE A 217 12.23 -10.26 -12.02
N GLN A 218 13.17 -11.21 -12.08
CA GLN A 218 12.91 -12.57 -12.53
C GLN A 218 12.09 -13.35 -11.50
N GLY A 219 11.20 -14.21 -12.00
CA GLY A 219 10.32 -15.01 -11.14
C GLY A 219 9.14 -14.25 -10.52
N ILE A 220 9.05 -12.92 -10.69
CA ILE A 220 7.91 -12.10 -10.25
C ILE A 220 6.85 -12.08 -11.37
N PRO A 221 5.65 -12.66 -11.17
CA PRO A 221 4.60 -12.69 -12.19
C PRO A 221 4.09 -11.30 -12.56
N TRP A 222 3.98 -10.38 -11.59
CA TRP A 222 3.46 -9.03 -11.81
C TRP A 222 4.40 -7.95 -11.28
N VAL A 223 4.82 -7.03 -12.14
CA VAL A 223 5.47 -5.77 -11.75
C VAL A 223 4.64 -4.62 -12.28
N VAL A 224 3.98 -3.88 -11.39
CA VAL A 224 3.08 -2.77 -11.73
C VAL A 224 3.79 -1.46 -11.39
N VAL A 225 4.39 -0.83 -12.40
CA VAL A 225 5.11 0.44 -12.21
C VAL A 225 4.14 1.60 -12.35
N SER A 226 3.84 2.30 -11.25
CA SER A 226 2.98 3.49 -11.29
C SER A 226 3.73 4.69 -11.86
N LEU A 227 3.06 5.45 -12.73
CA LEU A 227 3.60 6.62 -13.43
C LEU A 227 2.80 7.90 -13.11
N GLY A 228 2.16 7.94 -11.94
CA GLY A 228 1.33 9.06 -11.50
C GLY A 228 0.21 9.37 -12.49
N SER A 229 0.13 10.63 -12.93
CA SER A 229 -0.88 11.10 -13.89
C SER A 229 -0.75 10.48 -15.29
N GLN A 230 0.33 9.75 -15.57
CA GLN A 230 0.51 9.02 -16.82
C GLN A 230 -0.02 7.58 -16.77
N GLY A 231 -0.63 7.13 -15.66
CA GLY A 231 -1.16 5.78 -15.51
C GLY A 231 -0.10 4.79 -14.99
N ALA A 232 0.05 3.65 -15.65
CA ALA A 232 1.01 2.62 -15.22
C ALA A 232 1.71 1.93 -16.40
N PHE A 233 2.85 1.30 -16.12
CA PHE A 233 3.54 0.38 -17.00
C PHE A 233 3.65 -0.97 -16.31
N VAL A 234 3.15 -2.04 -16.94
CA VAL A 234 2.94 -3.33 -16.28
C VAL A 234 3.67 -4.43 -17.02
N LYS A 235 4.52 -5.17 -16.30
CA LYS A 235 5.01 -6.49 -16.71
C LYS A 235 4.09 -7.54 -16.11
N TYR A 236 3.42 -8.32 -16.96
CA TYR A 236 2.69 -9.52 -16.56
C TYR A 236 3.30 -10.73 -17.28
N GLN A 237 3.93 -11.61 -16.50
CA GLN A 237 4.78 -12.68 -16.99
C GLN A 237 5.86 -12.11 -17.93
N ASN A 238 5.82 -12.45 -19.21
CA ASN A 238 6.74 -11.97 -20.25
C ASN A 238 6.11 -10.92 -21.18
N ASN A 239 4.91 -10.44 -20.87
CA ASN A 239 4.21 -9.42 -21.65
C ASN A 239 4.27 -8.06 -20.94
N PHE A 240 4.30 -7.00 -21.74
CA PHE A 240 4.34 -5.63 -21.26
C PHE A 240 3.11 -4.87 -21.72
N PHE A 241 2.61 -4.00 -20.84
CA PHE A 241 1.41 -3.23 -21.08
C PHE A 241 1.59 -1.80 -20.60
N LYS A 242 1.14 -0.85 -21.41
CA LYS A 242 0.94 0.54 -21.00
C LYS A 242 -0.52 0.71 -20.63
N VAL A 243 -0.80 1.16 -19.41
CA VAL A 243 -2.15 1.48 -18.94
C VAL A 243 -2.32 2.99 -18.98
N ASN A 244 -3.21 3.45 -19.85
CA ASN A 244 -3.53 4.86 -20.05
C ASN A 244 -4.75 5.23 -19.21
N ILE A 245 -4.69 6.38 -18.54
CA ILE A 245 -5.76 6.90 -17.70
C ILE A 245 -6.27 8.24 -18.24
N PRO A 246 -7.55 8.59 -18.01
CA PRO A 246 -8.07 9.91 -18.39
C PRO A 246 -7.40 11.02 -17.59
N LYS A 247 -7.32 12.23 -18.18
CA LYS A 247 -6.93 13.43 -17.44
C LYS A 247 -8.03 13.78 -16.43
N ILE A 248 -7.62 14.06 -15.20
CA ILE A 248 -8.51 14.40 -14.08
C ILE A 248 -7.95 15.58 -13.28
N HIS A 249 -8.83 16.30 -12.59
CA HIS A 249 -8.43 17.28 -11.58
C HIS A 249 -8.37 16.56 -10.24
N ALA A 250 -7.16 16.20 -9.80
CA ALA A 250 -6.96 15.56 -8.51
C ALA A 250 -7.23 16.55 -7.36
N VAL A 251 -7.99 16.10 -6.37
CA VAL A 251 -8.24 16.79 -5.09
C VAL A 251 -7.12 16.43 -4.11
N ASN A 252 -6.90 15.14 -3.87
CA ASN A 252 -5.84 14.65 -2.98
C ASN A 252 -5.20 13.36 -3.53
N PRO A 253 -3.97 13.40 -4.08
CA PRO A 253 -3.33 12.20 -4.63
C PRO A 253 -2.79 11.25 -3.56
N VAL A 254 -2.74 11.65 -2.28
CA VAL A 254 -2.21 10.83 -1.18
C VAL A 254 -3.07 9.57 -1.02
N GLY A 255 -2.42 8.40 -0.88
CA GLY A 255 -3.10 7.11 -0.79
C GLY A 255 -3.58 6.52 -2.12
N SER A 256 -3.38 7.19 -3.26
CA SER A 256 -3.73 6.63 -4.59
C SER A 256 -2.91 5.39 -4.95
N GLY A 257 -1.65 5.33 -4.51
CA GLY A 257 -0.81 4.13 -4.60
C GLY A 257 -1.38 2.96 -3.80
N ASP A 258 -1.78 3.22 -2.54
CA ASP A 258 -2.39 2.20 -1.67
C ASP A 258 -3.75 1.74 -2.23
N SER A 259 -4.52 2.68 -2.77
CA SER A 259 -5.79 2.40 -3.47
C SER A 259 -5.59 1.56 -4.73
N THR A 260 -4.48 1.78 -5.44
CA THR A 260 -4.07 0.93 -6.57
C THR A 260 -3.78 -0.49 -6.10
N VAL A 261 -3.05 -0.67 -4.99
CA VAL A 261 -2.81 -2.00 -4.37
C VAL A 261 -4.13 -2.67 -3.99
N ALA A 262 -5.07 -1.94 -3.40
CA ALA A 262 -6.40 -2.46 -3.09
C ALA A 262 -7.16 -2.90 -4.36
N GLY A 263 -7.07 -2.13 -5.45
CA GLY A 263 -7.64 -2.50 -6.74
C GLY A 263 -7.03 -3.76 -7.35
N LEU A 264 -5.69 -3.90 -7.27
CA LEU A 264 -4.97 -5.11 -7.69
C LEU A 264 -5.41 -6.33 -6.88
N ALA A 265 -5.43 -6.19 -5.55
CA ALA A 265 -5.86 -7.24 -4.64
C ALA A 265 -7.32 -7.67 -4.90
N ALA A 266 -8.22 -6.70 -5.05
CA ALA A 266 -9.63 -6.96 -5.34
C ALA A 266 -9.82 -7.70 -6.67
N GLY A 267 -9.06 -7.35 -7.71
CA GLY A 267 -9.16 -8.03 -9.00
C GLY A 267 -8.65 -9.48 -8.94
N LEU A 268 -7.57 -9.72 -8.20
CA LEU A 268 -7.02 -11.07 -8.00
C LEU A 268 -8.01 -11.98 -7.25
N VAL A 269 -8.55 -11.56 -6.11
CA VAL A 269 -9.50 -12.40 -5.35
C VAL A 269 -10.85 -12.57 -6.05
N LYS A 270 -11.19 -11.71 -7.01
CA LYS A 270 -12.36 -11.85 -7.89
C LYS A 270 -12.09 -12.68 -9.14
N ASN A 271 -10.87 -13.20 -9.32
CA ASN A 271 -10.44 -13.99 -10.47
C ASN A 271 -10.68 -13.28 -11.82
N GLU A 272 -10.42 -11.98 -11.85
CA GLU A 272 -10.57 -11.16 -13.05
C GLU A 272 -9.50 -11.46 -14.10
N THR A 273 -9.74 -11.04 -15.33
CA THR A 273 -8.72 -11.12 -16.38
C THR A 273 -7.54 -10.20 -16.05
N PRO A 274 -6.32 -10.48 -16.56
CA PRO A 274 -5.18 -9.58 -16.35
C PRO A 274 -5.46 -8.13 -16.76
N GLU A 275 -6.19 -7.92 -17.85
CA GLU A 275 -6.57 -6.59 -18.30
C GLU A 275 -7.54 -5.91 -17.33
N ASP A 276 -8.56 -6.63 -16.85
CA ASP A 276 -9.51 -6.07 -15.88
C ASP A 276 -8.86 -5.75 -14.54
N ILE A 277 -7.88 -6.56 -14.09
CA ILE A 277 -7.06 -6.27 -12.89
C ILE A 277 -6.32 -4.95 -13.07
N MET A 278 -5.67 -4.73 -14.22
CA MET A 278 -4.97 -3.47 -14.52
C MET A 278 -5.92 -2.28 -14.56
N LYS A 279 -7.10 -2.42 -15.21
CA LYS A 279 -8.12 -1.37 -15.26
C LYS A 279 -8.66 -1.04 -13.88
N ARG A 280 -9.00 -2.05 -13.09
CA ARG A 280 -9.49 -1.91 -11.72
C ARG A 280 -8.47 -1.17 -10.86
N ALA A 281 -7.21 -1.61 -10.89
CA ALA A 281 -6.12 -0.98 -10.15
C ALA A 281 -6.03 0.54 -10.41
N MET A 282 -5.99 0.92 -11.69
CA MET A 282 -5.93 2.34 -12.07
C MET A 282 -7.21 3.10 -11.73
N THR A 283 -8.38 2.48 -11.94
CA THR A 283 -9.68 3.08 -11.60
C THR A 283 -9.76 3.42 -10.13
N VAL A 284 -9.41 2.47 -9.26
CA VAL A 284 -9.46 2.65 -7.80
C VAL A 284 -8.42 3.70 -7.36
N GLY A 285 -7.23 3.71 -7.96
CA GLY A 285 -6.25 4.78 -7.76
C GLY A 285 -6.80 6.16 -8.13
N ILE A 286 -7.44 6.29 -9.29
CA ILE A 286 -8.11 7.52 -9.75
C ILE A 286 -9.19 7.96 -8.76
N LEU A 287 -10.09 7.05 -8.37
CA LEU A 287 -11.20 7.39 -7.48
C LEU A 287 -10.74 7.99 -6.16
N ASN A 288 -9.63 7.50 -5.59
CA ASN A 288 -9.04 8.10 -4.40
C ASN A 288 -8.58 9.54 -4.65
N THR A 289 -7.95 9.81 -5.80
CA THR A 289 -7.49 11.18 -6.11
C THR A 289 -8.62 12.21 -6.17
N LEU A 290 -9.86 11.77 -6.38
CA LEU A 290 -11.04 12.64 -6.45
C LEU A 290 -11.65 12.93 -5.08
N GLN A 291 -11.16 12.28 -4.01
CA GLN A 291 -11.64 12.47 -2.65
C GLN A 291 -10.74 13.42 -1.87
N GLU A 292 -11.29 14.07 -0.86
CA GLU A 292 -10.47 14.80 0.13
C GLU A 292 -9.78 13.83 1.10
N LYS A 293 -10.47 12.75 1.48
CA LYS A 293 -10.00 11.76 2.46
C LYS A 293 -9.11 10.71 1.81
N THR A 294 -7.95 10.46 2.43
CA THR A 294 -7.00 9.39 2.05
C THR A 294 -7.57 7.98 2.28
N GLY A 295 -7.42 7.09 1.29
CA GLY A 295 -7.89 5.70 1.36
C GLY A 295 -9.41 5.61 1.33
N ASN A 296 -10.05 6.48 0.54
CA ASN A 296 -11.49 6.56 0.35
C ASN A 296 -11.81 6.61 -1.15
N ILE A 297 -12.92 6.01 -1.56
CA ILE A 297 -13.38 6.00 -2.95
C ILE A 297 -14.89 6.19 -3.02
N ASP A 298 -15.36 6.87 -4.05
CA ASP A 298 -16.78 6.88 -4.41
C ASP A 298 -17.05 5.78 -5.44
N ILE A 299 -17.60 4.65 -4.97
CA ILE A 299 -17.86 3.48 -5.82
C ILE A 299 -18.88 3.76 -6.94
N SER A 300 -19.72 4.79 -6.78
CA SER A 300 -20.72 5.15 -7.80
C SER A 300 -20.08 5.62 -9.10
N GLN A 301 -18.86 6.17 -9.03
CA GLN A 301 -18.09 6.65 -10.17
C GLN A 301 -17.22 5.55 -10.80
N TYR A 302 -17.17 4.35 -10.22
CA TYR A 302 -16.26 3.29 -10.67
C TYR A 302 -16.44 2.94 -12.14
N LYS A 303 -17.69 2.72 -12.58
CA LYS A 303 -17.97 2.31 -13.96
C LYS A 303 -17.49 3.37 -14.97
N ASP A 304 -17.75 4.64 -14.68
CA ASP A 304 -17.42 5.76 -15.56
C ASP A 304 -15.92 5.92 -15.79
N TYR A 305 -15.10 5.60 -14.78
CA TYR A 305 -13.64 5.65 -14.90
C TYR A 305 -13.06 4.35 -15.44
N PHE A 306 -13.62 3.19 -15.07
CA PHE A 306 -13.17 1.89 -15.57
C PHE A 306 -13.24 1.79 -17.10
N GLU A 307 -14.33 2.28 -17.69
CA GLU A 307 -14.50 2.30 -19.16
C GLU A 307 -13.52 3.24 -19.87
N LYS A 308 -12.96 4.23 -19.16
CA LYS A 308 -11.99 5.20 -19.69
C LYS A 308 -10.54 4.76 -19.53
N VAL A 309 -10.27 3.69 -18.78
CA VAL A 309 -8.93 3.12 -18.68
C VAL A 309 -8.67 2.22 -19.89
N ASP A 310 -7.63 2.57 -20.63
CA ASP A 310 -7.22 1.88 -21.84
C ASP A 310 -5.92 1.10 -21.61
N ILE A 311 -5.82 -0.10 -22.18
CA ILE A 311 -4.65 -0.97 -22.05
C ILE A 311 -4.08 -1.21 -23.43
N VAL A 312 -2.81 -0.86 -23.59
CA VAL A 312 -2.04 -1.05 -24.82
C VAL A 312 -0.95 -2.07 -24.55
N LYS A 313 -0.89 -3.14 -25.34
CA LYS A 313 0.25 -4.05 -25.33
C LYS A 313 1.49 -3.33 -25.88
N TYR A 314 2.62 -3.42 -25.16
CA TYR A 314 3.84 -2.64 -25.40
C TYR A 314 5.02 -3.50 -25.87
#